data_AF-A0A376L2N2-F1
#
_entry.id   AF-A0A376L2N2-F1
#
_cell.length_a   1.000
_cell.length_b   1.000
_cell.length_c   1.000
_cell.angle_alpha   90.00
_cell.angle_beta   90.00
_cell.angle_gamma   90.00
#
_symmetry.space_group_name_H-M   'P 1'
#
loop_
_entity.id
_entity.type
_entity.pdbx_description
1 polymer ?
#
loop_
_entity_poly.entity_id
_entity_poly.type
_entity_poly.pdbx_seq_one_letter_code
_entity_poly.pdbx_strand_id
1 'polypeptide(L)' 'MGDVLSGIIGALLGQKLSPYDAACAGCVAHGAAADVLAARFGTRGMLATDLFSTLQRIVNPEVTDKNHDESSNSAP' A
#
# COMPACT_ATOMS: atom_id res chain seq x y z
N MET A 1 -8.22 -7.41 2.71
CA MET A 1 -7.60 -8.65 3.26
C MET A 1 -7.35 -8.38 4.73
N GLY A 2 -7.91 -9.18 5.65
CA GLY A 2 -8.04 -8.77 7.07
C GLY A 2 -6.77 -8.90 7.91
N ASP A 3 -5.96 -9.91 7.62
CA ASP A 3 -4.66 -10.18 8.23
C ASP A 3 -3.65 -9.05 7.97
N VAL A 4 -3.51 -8.63 6.71
CA VAL A 4 -2.63 -7.53 6.31
C VAL A 4 -3.07 -6.22 6.95
N LEU A 5 -4.37 -5.88 6.88
CA LEU A 5 -4.90 -4.66 7.49
C LEU A 5 -4.67 -4.63 9.01
N SER A 6 -4.89 -5.75 9.69
CA SER A 6 -4.67 -5.85 11.14
C SER A 6 -3.19 -5.67 11.50
N GLY A 7 -2.28 -6.21 10.68
CA GLY A 7 -0.83 -5.99 10.84
C GLY A 7 -0.43 -4.52 10.68
N ILE A 8 -0.99 -3.82 9.69
CA ILE A 8 -0.76 -2.37 9.49
C ILE A 8 -1.23 -1.59 10.71
N ILE A 9 -2.47 -1.83 11.17
CA ILE A 9 -3.04 -1.14 12.34
C ILE A 9 -2.20 -1.44 13.59
N GLY A 10 -1.80 -2.70 13.80
CA GLY A 10 -0.93 -3.09 14.91
C GLY A 10 0.43 -2.38 14.90
N ALA A 11 1.03 -2.22 13.72
CA ALA A 11 2.29 -1.48 13.58
C ALA A 11 2.12 0.02 13.87
N LEU A 12 1.01 0.63 13.44
CA LEU A 12 0.70 2.03 13.74
C LEU A 12 0.39 2.26 15.22
N LEU A 13 -0.30 1.34 15.87
CA LEU A 13 -0.49 1.33 17.32
C LEU A 13 0.85 1.22 18.06
N GLY A 14 1.76 0.36 17.59
CA GLY A 14 3.13 0.26 18.12
C GLY A 14 3.94 1.56 17.99
N GLN A 15 3.58 2.40 17.02
CA GLN A 15 4.13 3.75 16.81
C GLN A 15 3.40 4.85 17.62
N LYS A 16 2.49 4.48 18.53
CA LYS A 16 1.76 5.36 19.44
C LYS A 16 0.69 6.24 18.80
N LEU A 17 0.16 5.86 17.63
CA LEU A 17 -1.09 6.47 17.13
C LEU A 17 -2.26 6.09 18.04
N SER A 18 -3.27 6.96 18.12
CA SER A 18 -4.52 6.60 18.79
C SER A 18 -5.20 5.43 18.05
N PRO A 19 -6.02 4.60 18.73
CA PRO A 19 -6.71 3.50 18.05
C PRO A 19 -7.55 3.94 16.85
N TYR A 20 -8.18 5.11 16.95
CA TYR A 20 -8.97 5.67 15.86
C TYR A 20 -8.07 6.08 14.68
N ASP A 21 -7.00 6.84 14.94
CA ASP A 21 -6.09 7.31 13.89
C ASP A 21 -5.35 6.13 13.23
N ALA A 22 -4.95 5.13 14.01
CA ALA A 22 -4.32 3.92 13.48
C ALA A 22 -5.27 3.14 12.57
N ALA A 23 -6.55 2.99 12.96
CA ALA A 23 -7.56 2.35 12.12
C ALA A 23 -7.82 3.14 10.84
N CYS A 24 -7.98 4.46 10.93
CA CYS A 24 -8.20 5.33 9.78
C CYS A 24 -7.01 5.29 8.82
N ALA A 25 -5.80 5.55 9.30
CA ALA A 25 -4.58 5.55 8.48
C ALA A 25 -4.30 4.15 7.90
N GLY A 26 -4.51 3.08 8.68
CA GLY A 26 -4.34 1.71 8.23
C GLY A 26 -5.30 1.34 7.08
N CYS A 27 -6.58 1.71 7.20
CA CYS A 27 -7.57 1.51 6.14
C CYS A 27 -7.22 2.30 4.87
N VAL A 28 -6.80 3.56 5.01
CA VAL A 28 -6.40 4.39 3.87
C VAL A 28 -5.17 3.82 3.17
N ALA A 29 -4.12 3.47 3.91
CA ALA A 29 -2.90 2.90 3.34
C ALA A 29 -3.15 1.53 2.67
N HIS A 30 -3.95 0.66 3.30
CA HIS A 30 -4.32 -0.64 2.74
C HIS A 30 -5.14 -0.49 1.45
N GLY A 31 -6.16 0.38 1.47
CA GLY A 31 -7.03 0.65 0.32
C GLY A 31 -6.25 1.25 -0.85
N ALA A 32 -5.45 2.29 -0.60
CA ALA A 32 -4.64 2.92 -1.63
C ALA A 32 -3.66 1.92 -2.28
N ALA A 33 -3.07 1.00 -1.50
CA ALA A 33 -2.18 -0.02 -2.04
C ALA A 33 -2.94 -1.03 -2.93
N ALA A 34 -4.13 -1.43 -2.48
CA ALA A 34 -4.98 -2.34 -3.22
C ALA A 34 -5.47 -1.70 -4.52
N ASP A 35 -5.85 -0.42 -4.51
CA ASP A 35 -6.31 0.29 -5.70
C ASP A 35 -5.21 0.40 -6.76
N VAL A 36 -3.98 0.73 -6.36
CA VAL A 36 -2.82 0.79 -7.28
C VAL A 36 -2.56 -0.57 -7.94
N LEU A 37 -2.62 -1.67 -7.18
CA LEU A 37 -2.44 -3.01 -7.74
C LEU A 37 -3.62 -3.45 -8.59
N ALA A 38 -4.84 -3.14 -8.17
CA ALA A 38 -6.05 -3.46 -8.90
C ALA A 38 -6.09 -2.76 -10.26
N ALA A 39 -5.58 -1.53 -10.35
CA ALA A 39 -5.43 -0.82 -11.62
C ALA A 39 -4.44 -1.51 -12.59
N ARG A 40 -3.46 -2.27 -12.08
CA ARG A 40 -2.45 -2.96 -12.89
C ARG A 40 -2.84 -4.39 -13.26
N PHE A 41 -3.45 -5.12 -12.32
CA PHE A 41 -3.67 -6.57 -12.44
C PHE A 41 -5.14 -6.99 -12.28
N GLY A 42 -6.04 -6.05 -12.03
CA GLY A 42 -7.44 -6.31 -11.74
C GLY A 42 -7.72 -6.58 -10.26
N THR A 43 -9.00 -6.64 -9.90
CA THR A 43 -9.46 -6.74 -8.50
C THR A 43 -9.54 -8.18 -7.97
N ARG A 44 -9.47 -9.18 -8.85
CA ARG A 44 -9.61 -10.59 -8.50
C ARG A 44 -8.26 -11.29 -8.47
N GLY A 45 -8.05 -12.16 -7.48
CA GLY A 45 -6.85 -12.98 -7.38
C GLY A 45 -5.64 -12.31 -6.76
N MET A 46 -5.77 -11.06 -6.27
CA MET A 46 -4.72 -10.39 -5.50
C MET A 46 -4.39 -11.19 -4.24
N LEU A 47 -3.10 -11.43 -3.99
CA LEU A 47 -2.58 -12.07 -2.79
C LEU A 47 -2.22 -11.01 -1.74
N ALA A 48 -2.23 -11.42 -0.47
CA ALA A 48 -1.80 -10.57 0.65
C ALA A 48 -0.36 -10.06 0.47
N THR A 49 0.51 -10.93 -0.03
CA THR A 49 1.93 -10.64 -0.28
C THR A 49 2.17 -9.64 -1.41
N ASP A 50 1.25 -9.54 -2.37
CA ASP A 50 1.37 -8.61 -3.50
C ASP A 50 1.35 -7.16 -3.01
N LEU A 51 0.65 -6.90 -1.91
CA LEU A 51 0.44 -5.58 -1.35
C LEU A 51 1.71 -4.94 -0.78
N PHE A 52 2.69 -5.74 -0.34
CA PHE A 52 3.77 -5.24 0.53
C PHE A 52 4.67 -4.19 -0.13
N SER A 53 5.07 -4.40 -1.40
CA SER A 53 5.91 -3.44 -2.13
C SER A 53 5.19 -2.12 -2.39
N THR A 54 3.90 -2.21 -2.74
CA THR A 54 3.05 -1.03 -3.00
C THR A 54 2.74 -0.28 -1.70
N LEU A 55 2.44 -1.00 -0.63
CA LEU A 55 2.20 -0.46 0.70
C LEU A 55 3.42 0.29 1.23
N GLN A 56 4.63 -0.28 1.10
CA GLN A 56 5.87 0.38 1.53
C GLN A 56 6.04 1.75 0.86
N ARG A 57 5.70 1.87 -0.43
CA ARG A 57 5.78 3.14 -1.16
C ARG A 57 4.72 4.14 -0.71
N ILE A 58 3.50 3.68 -0.43
CA ILE A 58 2.39 4.54 0.01
C ILE A 58 2.67 5.16 1.38
N VAL A 59 3.25 4.39 2.30
CA VAL A 59 3.53 4.88 3.66
C VAL A 59 4.86 5.62 3.77
N ASN A 60 5.73 5.57 2.73
CA ASN A 60 7.00 6.30 2.66
C ASN A 60 7.09 7.09 1.34
N PRO A 61 6.37 8.21 1.19
CA PRO A 61 6.31 8.97 -0.06
C PRO A 61 7.66 9.53 -0.51
N GLU A 62 8.58 9.80 0.43
CA GLU A 62 9.94 10.22 0.15
C GLU A 62 10.83 9.13 -0.47
N VAL A 63 10.46 7.85 -0.34
CA VAL A 63 11.18 6.70 -0.92
C VAL A 63 10.81 6.52 -2.40
N THR A 64 10.45 7.61 -3.09
CA THR A 64 10.15 7.58 -4.52
C THR A 64 11.37 7.10 -5.29
N ASP A 65 11.32 5.85 -5.77
CA ASP A 65 12.24 5.29 -6.75
C ASP A 65 12.29 6.23 -7.96
N LYS A 66 13.44 6.88 -8.17
CA LYS A 66 13.74 7.66 -9.38
C LYS A 66 13.82 6.81 -10.67
N ASN A 67 13.52 5.50 -10.60
CA ASN A 67 13.95 4.52 -11.61
C ASN A 67 12.80 3.72 -12.26
N HIS A 68 11.52 4.07 -12.07
CA HIS A 68 10.41 3.29 -12.65
C HIS A 68 9.34 4.07 -13.43
N ASP A 69 9.53 5.37 -13.69
CA ASP A 69 8.66 6.12 -14.60
C ASP A 69 9.24 6.22 -16.04
N GLU A 70 10.49 5.81 -16.28
CA GLU A 70 11.09 5.83 -17.63
C GLU A 70 10.58 4.75 -18.57
N SER A 71 9.97 3.67 -18.07
CA SER A 71 9.46 2.59 -18.95
C SER A 71 8.09 2.85 -19.56
N SER A 72 7.47 4.01 -19.29
CA SER A 72 6.21 4.43 -19.93
C SER A 72 6.38 5.32 -21.16
N ASN A 73 7.61 5.77 -21.47
CA ASN A 73 7.86 6.65 -22.63
C ASN A 73 8.45 5.93 -23.87
N SER A 74 8.21 4.63 -24.00
CA SER A 74 8.56 3.88 -25.21
C SER A 74 7.39 2.99 -25.63
N ALA A 75 6.33 3.61 -26.13
CA ALA A 75 5.48 3.00 -27.14
C ALA A 75 5.74 3.73 -28.48
N PRO A 76 5.84 3.00 -29.60
CA PRO A 76 6.10 3.59 -30.93
C PRO A 76 4.94 4.45 -31.44
#